data_AF-A0A6I3UUL8-F1
#
_entry.id   AF-A0A6I3UUL8-F1
#
_cell.length_a   1.000
_cell.length_b   1.000
_cell.length_c   1.000
_cell.angle_alpha   90.00
_cell.angle_beta   90.00
_cell.angle_gamma   90.00
#
_symmetry.space_group_name_H-M   'P 1'
#
loop_
_entity.id
_entity.type
_entity.pdbx_description
1 polymer ?
#
loop_
_entity_poly.entity_id
_entity_poly.type
_entity_poly.pdbx_seq_one_letter_code
_entity_poly.pdbx_strand_id
1 'polypeptide(L)'
;VKRYDDVLEIDPRGVQNIPMPYGKINSLRASYYFYGSLLGRFGEATVGLPGGCDLGPRPIDLHLKAFEAMGAKVSYEGDNMNLSAQGKGLHGASIYMDTVS
;
A
#
# COMPACT_ATOMS: atom_id res chain seq x y z
N VAL A 1 -5.61 9.73 17.12
CA VAL A 1 -6.13 8.39 17.49
C VAL A 1 -6.49 8.41 18.96
N LYS A 2 -7.69 7.97 19.33
CA LYS A 2 -8.09 7.78 20.74
C LYS A 2 -8.26 6.28 20.99
N ARG A 3 -7.90 5.82 22.19
CA ARG A 3 -7.97 4.41 22.59
C ARG A 3 -8.66 4.31 23.94
N TYR A 4 -9.66 3.44 24.04
CA TYR A 4 -10.41 3.16 25.26
C TYR A 4 -10.81 1.68 25.26
N ASP A 5 -10.35 0.94 26.27
CA ASP A 5 -10.48 -0.51 26.36
C ASP A 5 -10.05 -1.25 25.07
N ASP A 6 -11.00 -1.91 24.43
CA ASP A 6 -10.87 -2.67 23.18
C ASP A 6 -11.23 -1.84 21.93
N VAL A 7 -11.53 -0.55 22.09
CA VAL A 7 -11.94 0.35 21.00
C VAL A 7 -10.80 1.28 20.56
N LEU A 8 -10.71 1.46 19.24
CA LEU A 8 -9.81 2.39 18.59
C LEU A 8 -10.60 3.37 17.71
N GLU A 9 -10.58 4.66 18.06
CA GLU A 9 -11.19 5.73 17.27
C GLU A 9 -10.13 6.44 16.43
N ILE A 10 -10.30 6.41 15.11
CA ILE A 10 -9.40 7.01 14.12
C ILE A 10 -10.17 8.07 13.34
N ASP A 11 -9.70 9.31 13.42
CA ASP A 11 -10.15 10.40 12.55
C ASP A 11 -9.16 10.57 11.39
N PRO A 12 -9.51 10.17 10.15
CA PRO A 12 -8.60 10.23 9.02
C PRO A 12 -8.54 11.63 8.38
N ARG A 13 -9.33 12.62 8.80
CA ARG A 13 -9.43 13.91 8.10
C ARG A 13 -8.09 14.63 7.99
N GLY A 14 -7.26 14.56 9.04
CA GLY A 14 -5.92 15.16 9.08
C GLY A 14 -4.79 14.34 8.46
N VAL A 15 -5.05 13.19 7.85
CA VAL A 15 -4.01 12.36 7.23
C VAL A 15 -3.33 13.12 6.09
N GLN A 16 -2.01 13.04 6.05
CA GLN A 16 -1.15 13.59 5.00
C GLN A 16 -0.46 12.45 4.25
N ASN A 17 -0.14 12.68 2.98
CA ASN A 17 0.64 11.74 2.20
C ASN A 17 2.14 11.89 2.54
N ILE A 18 2.57 11.17 3.56
CA ILE A 18 3.97 11.19 4.01
C ILE A 18 4.64 9.91 3.50
N PRO A 19 5.78 9.99 2.79
CA PRO A 19 6.54 8.80 2.41
C PRO A 19 6.87 7.95 3.64
N MET A 20 6.58 6.65 3.56
CA MET A 20 6.92 5.67 4.59
C MET A 20 7.99 4.72 4.05
N PRO A 21 9.24 5.19 3.91
CA PRO A 21 10.32 4.38 3.37
C PRO A 21 10.71 3.26 4.34
N TYR A 22 11.69 2.45 3.93
CA TYR A 22 12.26 1.37 4.74
C TYR A 22 12.53 1.77 6.22
N GLY A 23 12.26 0.87 7.16
CA GLY A 23 12.36 1.07 8.60
C GLY A 23 11.24 0.37 9.37
N LYS A 24 10.53 1.12 10.22
CA LYS A 24 9.43 0.59 11.06
C LYS A 24 8.30 -0.04 10.25
N ILE A 25 8.08 0.43 9.03
CA ILE A 25 6.99 -0.07 8.18
C ILE A 25 7.20 -1.54 7.78
N ASN A 26 8.46 -1.99 7.72
CA ASN A 26 8.83 -3.35 7.33
C ASN A 26 8.68 -4.36 8.48
N SER A 27 8.57 -3.92 9.74
CA SER A 27 8.38 -4.82 10.88
C SER A 27 6.98 -5.44 10.90
N LEU A 28 6.01 -4.78 10.26
CA LEU A 28 4.66 -5.27 10.09
C LEU A 28 4.38 -5.45 8.61
N ARG A 29 4.30 -6.70 8.16
CA ARG A 29 3.99 -7.01 6.76
C ARG A 29 2.68 -6.36 6.29
N ALA A 30 1.65 -6.30 7.13
CA ALA A 30 0.35 -5.71 6.78
C ALA A 30 0.42 -4.20 6.41
N SER A 31 1.55 -3.54 6.63
CA SER A 31 1.75 -2.15 6.26
C SER A 31 1.57 -1.87 4.75
N TYR A 32 1.76 -2.85 3.86
CA TYR A 32 1.50 -2.61 2.43
C TYR A 32 0.03 -2.32 2.13
N TYR A 33 -0.92 -2.59 3.04
CA TYR A 33 -2.31 -2.17 2.88
C TYR A 33 -2.49 -0.65 2.80
N PHE A 34 -1.51 0.13 3.26
CA PHE A 34 -1.50 1.57 3.06
C PHE A 34 -1.45 1.97 1.58
N TYR A 35 -0.94 1.13 0.67
CA TYR A 35 -1.01 1.43 -0.76
C TYR A 35 -2.45 1.67 -1.23
N GLY A 36 -3.40 0.82 -0.83
CA GLY A 36 -4.79 0.97 -1.27
C GLY A 36 -5.42 2.27 -0.78
N SER A 37 -5.25 2.59 0.50
CA SER A 37 -5.85 3.79 1.10
C SER A 37 -5.17 5.09 0.67
N LEU A 38 -3.84 5.10 0.54
CA LEU A 38 -3.09 6.28 0.11
C LEU A 38 -3.26 6.53 -1.39
N LEU A 39 -3.16 5.50 -2.23
CA LEU A 39 -3.33 5.62 -3.67
C LEU A 39 -4.76 6.04 -4.04
N GLY A 40 -5.76 5.50 -3.35
CA GLY A 40 -7.16 5.89 -3.55
C GLY A 40 -7.46 7.33 -3.11
N ARG A 41 -6.81 7.83 -2.05
CA ARG A 41 -7.05 9.18 -1.51
C ARG A 41 -6.20 10.27 -2.15
N PHE A 42 -4.92 9.99 -2.37
CA PHE A 42 -3.92 10.97 -2.80
C PHE A 42 -3.43 10.74 -4.23
N GLY A 43 -3.75 9.60 -4.84
CA GLY A 43 -3.28 9.26 -6.19
C GLY A 43 -1.81 8.87 -6.24
N GLU A 44 -1.10 8.84 -5.12
CA GLU A 44 0.29 8.40 -5.03
C GLU A 44 0.58 7.86 -3.62
N ALA A 45 1.55 6.95 -3.51
CA ALA A 45 1.96 6.35 -2.25
C ALA A 45 3.39 5.82 -2.34
N THR A 46 4.19 6.11 -1.31
CA THR A 46 5.54 5.54 -1.14
C THR A 46 5.56 4.72 0.14
N VAL A 47 5.72 3.40 0.01
CA VAL A 47 5.77 2.48 1.15
C VAL A 47 6.96 1.53 0.98
N GLY A 48 7.71 1.30 2.05
CA GLY A 48 8.79 0.32 2.06
C GLY A 48 8.29 -1.08 1.71
N LEU A 49 9.08 -1.82 0.92
CA LEU A 49 8.78 -3.21 0.56
C LEU A 49 8.71 -4.10 1.80
N PRO A 50 7.68 -4.95 1.99
CA PRO A 50 7.68 -5.88 3.12
C PRO A 50 8.97 -6.71 3.10
N GLY A 51 9.64 -6.79 4.24
CA GLY A 51 10.88 -7.57 4.37
C GLY A 51 10.63 -9.08 4.26
N GLY A 52 11.70 -9.86 4.49
CA GLY A 52 11.63 -11.31 4.54
C GLY A 52 10.67 -11.81 5.64
N CYS A 53 10.11 -12.99 5.44
CA CYS A 53 9.29 -13.66 6.44
C CYS A 53 9.75 -15.11 6.63
N ASP A 54 9.84 -15.52 7.89
CA ASP A 54 10.26 -16.86 8.30
C ASP A 54 9.32 -17.99 7.83
N LEU A 55 8.07 -17.66 7.46
CA LEU A 55 7.08 -18.62 6.96
C LEU A 55 7.25 -18.96 5.47
N GLY A 56 8.19 -18.31 4.79
CA GLY A 56 8.47 -18.51 3.36
C GLY A 56 8.02 -17.36 2.46
N PRO A 57 8.11 -17.54 1.13
CA PRO A 57 7.80 -16.51 0.15
C PRO A 57 6.34 -16.11 0.22
N ARG A 58 6.11 -14.82 0.45
CA ARG A 58 4.78 -14.21 0.40
C ARG A 58 4.94 -12.97 -0.48
N PRO A 59 4.71 -13.06 -1.78
CA PRO A 59 4.79 -11.89 -2.65
C PRO A 59 3.58 -10.96 -2.44
N ILE A 60 3.64 -9.77 -3.01
CA ILE A 60 2.52 -8.81 -3.09
C ILE A 60 2.16 -8.49 -4.54
N ASP A 61 2.61 -9.33 -5.46
CA ASP A 61 2.45 -9.21 -6.91
C ASP A 61 0.99 -9.07 -7.34
N LEU A 62 0.06 -9.80 -6.71
CA LEU A 62 -1.37 -9.64 -6.99
C LEU A 62 -1.93 -8.26 -6.62
N HIS A 63 -1.41 -7.63 -5.57
CA HIS A 63 -1.75 -6.24 -5.24
C HIS A 63 -1.22 -5.30 -6.33
N LEU A 64 0.02 -5.49 -6.77
CA LEU A 64 0.63 -4.66 -7.81
C LEU A 64 -0.11 -4.81 -9.15
N LYS A 65 -0.40 -6.05 -9.55
CA LYS A 65 -1.22 -6.38 -10.72
C LYS A 65 -2.54 -5.63 -10.70
N ALA A 66 -3.23 -5.64 -9.55
CA ALA A 66 -4.50 -4.94 -9.39
C ALA A 66 -4.34 -3.41 -9.52
N PHE A 67 -3.34 -2.81 -8.87
CA PHE A 67 -3.10 -1.38 -8.96
C PHE A 67 -2.71 -0.94 -10.38
N GLU A 68 -1.86 -1.69 -11.06
CA GLU A 68 -1.47 -1.43 -12.45
C GLU A 68 -2.68 -1.53 -13.40
N ALA A 69 -3.53 -2.55 -13.21
CA ALA A 69 -4.78 -2.67 -13.97
C ALA A 69 -5.73 -1.49 -13.75
N MET A 70 -5.69 -0.86 -12.57
CA MET A 70 -6.44 0.36 -12.24
C MET A 70 -5.72 1.66 -12.66
N GLY A 71 -4.61 1.56 -13.40
CA GLY A 71 -3.87 2.70 -13.96
C GLY A 71 -2.73 3.24 -13.11
N ALA A 72 -2.35 2.57 -12.03
CA ALA A 72 -1.16 2.94 -11.29
C ALA A 72 0.11 2.55 -12.04
N LYS A 73 1.18 3.32 -11.85
CA LYS A 73 2.53 2.98 -12.27
C LYS A 73 3.36 2.68 -11.04
N VAL A 74 4.08 1.56 -11.07
CA VAL A 74 5.05 1.17 -10.05
C VAL A 74 6.44 1.69 -10.46
N SER A 75 7.16 2.29 -9.52
CA SER A 75 8.58 2.60 -9.64
C SER A 75 9.33 2.25 -8.36
N TYR A 76 10.64 2.09 -8.49
CA TYR A 76 11.53 1.73 -7.39
C TYR A 76 12.58 2.82 -7.21
N GLU A 77 12.73 3.29 -5.98
CA GLU A 77 13.75 4.27 -5.57
C GLU A 77 14.52 3.71 -4.37
N GLY A 78 15.67 3.09 -4.64
CA GLY A 78 16.41 2.32 -3.62
C GLY A 78 15.57 1.15 -3.10
N ASP A 79 15.42 1.07 -1.77
CA ASP A 79 14.61 0.04 -1.09
C ASP A 79 13.12 0.40 -0.97
N ASN A 80 12.69 1.50 -1.60
CA ASN A 80 11.32 1.99 -1.55
C ASN A 80 10.60 1.71 -2.85
N MET A 81 9.33 1.37 -2.73
CA MET A 81 8.42 1.26 -3.85
C MET A 81 7.47 2.46 -3.84
N ASN A 82 7.26 3.03 -5.02
CA ASN A 82 6.37 4.16 -5.24
C ASN A 82 5.29 3.73 -6.25
N LEU A 83 4.03 3.96 -5.89
CA LEU A 83 2.88 3.78 -6.76
C LEU A 83 2.26 5.15 -7.04
N SER A 84 1.99 5.44 -8.31
CA SER A 84 1.32 6.68 -8.72
C SER A 84 0.25 6.43 -9.76
N ALA A 85 -0.94 6.99 -9.55
CA ALA A 85 -2.04 7.04 -10.50
C ALA A 85 -1.87 8.17 -11.56
N GLN A 86 -0.65 8.69 -11.71
CA GLN A 86 -0.24 9.61 -12.77
C GLN A 86 -1.10 10.89 -12.87
N GLY A 87 -1.58 11.39 -11.73
CA GLY A 87 -2.44 12.58 -11.66
C GLY A 87 -3.85 12.41 -12.21
N LYS A 88 -4.23 11.21 -12.68
CA LYS A 88 -5.58 10.90 -13.20
C LYS A 88 -6.48 10.22 -12.19
N GLY A 89 -5.91 9.75 -11.07
CA GLY A 89 -6.60 8.89 -10.12
C GLY A 89 -6.71 7.46 -10.64
N LEU A 90 -7.10 6.55 -9.74
CA LEU A 90 -7.37 5.16 -10.12
C LEU A 90 -8.69 5.06 -10.88
N HIS A 91 -8.79 4.09 -11.78
CA HIS A 91 -10.02 3.79 -12.52
C HIS A 91 -10.46 2.34 -12.31
N GLY A 92 -11.75 2.09 -12.54
CA GLY A 92 -12.31 0.74 -12.43
C GLY A 92 -11.69 -0.22 -13.46
N ALA A 93 -11.39 -1.45 -13.03
CA ALA A 93 -10.77 -2.47 -13.85
C ALA A 93 -11.36 -3.86 -13.55
N SER A 94 -11.36 -4.74 -14.54
CA SER A 94 -11.62 -6.16 -14.32
C SER A 94 -10.31 -6.84 -13.91
N ILE A 95 -10.29 -7.46 -12.73
CA ILE A 95 -9.07 -8.01 -12.13
C ILE A 95 -9.32 -9.48 -11.79
N TYR A 96 -8.58 -10.37 -12.45
CA TYR A 96 -8.55 -11.78 -12.11
C TYR A 96 -7.40 -12.05 -11.14
N MET A 97 -7.71 -12.69 -10.02
CA MET A 97 -6.71 -13.09 -9.01
C MET A 97 -6.33 -14.55 -9.27
N ASP A 98 -5.08 -14.78 -9.68
CA ASP A 98 -4.61 -16.09 -10.12
C ASP A 98 -4.55 -17.10 -8.98
N THR A 99 -4.36 -16.60 -7.76
CA THR A 99 -4.36 -17.36 -6.52
C THR A 99 -5.15 -16.61 -5.45
N VAL A 100 -5.55 -17.35 -4.40
CA VAL A 100 -6.11 -16.71 -3.21
C VAL A 100 -4.96 -16.02 -2.48
N SER A 101 -5.08 -14.70 -2.33
CA SER A 101 -4.12 -13.85 -1.62
C SER A 101 -4.50 -13.67 -0.15
#